data_AF-T0ZEZ7-F1
#
_entry.id   AF-T0ZEZ7-F1
#
_cell.length_a   1.000
_cell.length_b   1.000
_cell.length_c   1.000
_cell.angle_alpha   90.00
_cell.angle_beta   90.00
_cell.angle_gamma   90.00
#
_symmetry.space_group_name_H-M   'P 1'
#
loop_
_entity.id
_entity.type
_entity.pdbx_description
1 polymer ?
#
loop_
_entity_poly.entity_id
_entity_poly.type
_entity_poly.pdbx_seq_one_letter_code
_entity_poly.pdbx_strand_id
1 'polypeptide(L)'
;EALHPVGGRYDLPSTGRLIHPLSGERYKVPDIGEQVLASHIKTVSEDLFKQLIQRDAEGVVDHYLTVLAFWRFGPELGRELEGIGHLWSLLPADTRTPDHTIWQHLDLVSAFAGALADGHRPALLTVSLGPVQDFIAAGRSTSDLWAGSHFLSTLAWQAMKVVIEKYG
;
A
#
# COMPACT_ATOMS: atom_id res chain seq x y z
N GLU A 1 -28.07 -30.98 -3.60
CA GLU A 1 -27.65 -29.67 -4.14
C GLU A 1 -26.14 -29.72 -4.27
N ALA A 2 -25.65 -29.87 -5.50
CA ALA A 2 -24.28 -30.29 -5.77
C ALA A 2 -23.30 -29.16 -5.53
N LEU A 3 -22.27 -29.44 -4.72
CA LEU A 3 -21.10 -28.60 -4.52
C LEU A 3 -20.34 -28.51 -5.85
N HIS A 4 -20.39 -27.34 -6.49
CA HIS A 4 -19.54 -27.04 -7.64
C HIS A 4 -18.07 -26.92 -7.19
N PRO A 5 -17.13 -27.54 -7.91
CA PRO A 5 -15.70 -27.40 -7.61
C PRO A 5 -15.25 -25.98 -7.96
N VAL A 6 -14.66 -25.29 -6.98
CA VAL A 6 -14.03 -23.97 -7.15
C VAL A 6 -12.68 -24.17 -7.85
N GLY A 7 -12.76 -24.45 -9.15
CA GLY A 7 -11.64 -24.59 -10.08
C GLY A 7 -11.83 -23.72 -11.31
N GLY A 8 -12.37 -22.51 -11.13
CA GLY A 8 -12.55 -21.57 -12.22
C GLY A 8 -11.20 -21.10 -12.76
N ARG A 9 -10.92 -21.39 -14.03
CA ARG A 9 -10.00 -20.57 -14.82
C ARG A 9 -10.54 -19.14 -14.76
N TYR A 10 -9.89 -18.28 -14.01
CA TYR A 10 -10.14 -16.85 -14.09
C TYR A 10 -9.56 -16.38 -15.43
N ASP A 11 -10.39 -16.38 -16.47
CA ASP A 11 -10.04 -15.70 -17.72
C ASP A 11 -10.02 -14.20 -17.42
N LEU A 12 -8.82 -13.68 -17.17
CA LEU A 12 -8.61 -12.24 -17.08
C LEU A 12 -9.02 -11.62 -18.42
N PRO A 13 -9.85 -10.58 -18.43
CA PRO A 13 -10.23 -9.92 -19.67
C PRO A 13 -8.96 -9.41 -20.37
N SER A 14 -8.89 -9.56 -21.69
CA SER A 14 -7.76 -9.10 -22.51
C SER A 14 -7.55 -7.58 -22.44
N THR A 15 -8.53 -6.83 -21.95
CA THR A 15 -8.43 -5.39 -21.72
C THR A 15 -8.84 -5.02 -20.29
N GLY A 16 -7.93 -4.36 -19.59
CA GLY A 16 -8.16 -3.78 -18.26
C GLY A 16 -8.55 -2.31 -18.34
N ARG A 17 -9.05 -1.77 -17.23
CA ARG A 17 -9.30 -0.33 -17.07
C ARG A 17 -8.85 0.12 -15.69
N LEU A 18 -8.41 1.37 -15.61
CA LEU A 18 -8.17 2.10 -14.37
C LEU A 18 -9.08 3.33 -14.36
N ILE A 19 -9.60 3.67 -13.19
CA ILE A 19 -10.42 4.86 -12.99
C ILE A 19 -9.69 5.78 -12.03
N HIS A 20 -9.44 7.02 -12.45
CA HIS A 20 -8.86 8.02 -11.56
C HIS A 20 -9.84 8.30 -10.40
N PRO A 21 -9.43 8.18 -9.12
CA PRO A 21 -10.36 8.25 -7.98
C PRO A 21 -11.03 9.62 -7.83
N LEU A 22 -10.32 10.71 -8.16
CA LEU A 22 -10.87 12.07 -8.11
C LEU A 22 -11.65 12.48 -9.38
N SER A 23 -11.03 12.43 -10.56
CA SER A 23 -11.64 12.92 -11.81
C SER A 23 -12.64 11.95 -12.43
N GLY A 24 -12.61 10.67 -12.08
CA GLY A 24 -13.40 9.62 -12.73
C GLY A 24 -12.94 9.29 -14.16
N GLU A 25 -11.81 9.85 -14.61
CA GLU A 25 -11.25 9.58 -15.92
C GLU A 25 -10.89 8.09 -16.06
N ARG A 26 -11.17 7.52 -17.24
CA ARG A 26 -11.00 6.08 -17.50
C ARG A 26 -9.81 5.85 -18.41
N TYR A 27 -8.78 5.20 -17.89
CA TYR A 27 -7.62 4.78 -18.67
C TYR A 27 -7.78 3.32 -19.09
N LYS A 28 -7.58 3.05 -20.38
CA LYS A 28 -7.54 1.68 -20.89
C LYS A 28 -6.15 1.11 -20.62
N VAL A 29 -6.09 -0.10 -20.09
CA VAL A 29 -4.86 -0.87 -19.94
C VAL A 29 -4.93 -2.02 -20.94
N PRO A 30 -4.31 -1.89 -22.13
CA PRO A 30 -4.28 -2.96 -23.09
C PRO A 30 -3.50 -4.16 -22.53
N ASP A 31 -3.86 -5.35 -22.98
CA ASP A 31 -3.12 -6.60 -22.81
C ASP A 31 -2.85 -7.04 -21.35
N ILE A 32 -3.62 -6.54 -20.37
CA ILE A 32 -3.47 -6.88 -18.95
C ILE A 32 -3.61 -8.39 -18.68
N GLY A 33 -4.31 -9.13 -19.57
CA GLY A 33 -4.47 -10.58 -19.50
C GLY A 33 -3.57 -11.37 -20.46
N GLU A 34 -2.94 -10.70 -21.44
CA GLU A 34 -2.09 -11.35 -22.47
C GLU A 34 -0.59 -11.19 -22.17
N GLN A 35 -0.17 -10.06 -21.58
CA GLN A 35 1.20 -9.82 -21.10
C GLN A 35 1.46 -10.47 -19.72
N VAL A 36 0.40 -10.90 -19.04
CA VAL A 36 0.42 -11.58 -17.75
C VAL A 36 0.12 -13.05 -18.00
N LEU A 37 1.14 -13.86 -18.30
CA LEU A 37 1.02 -15.28 -17.99
C LEU A 37 0.77 -15.33 -16.48
N ALA A 38 -0.48 -15.53 -16.05
CA ALA A 38 -0.87 -15.47 -14.64
C ALA A 38 0.01 -16.38 -13.76
N SER A 39 0.57 -17.45 -14.34
CA SER A 39 1.60 -18.30 -13.74
C SER A 39 2.95 -17.61 -13.59
N HIS A 40 3.45 -16.90 -14.61
CA HIS A 40 4.71 -16.17 -14.56
C HIS A 40 4.67 -15.04 -13.53
N ILE A 41 3.63 -14.20 -13.54
CA ILE A 41 3.49 -13.13 -12.54
C ILE A 41 3.31 -13.70 -11.14
N LYS A 42 2.56 -14.78 -10.97
CA LYS A 42 2.44 -15.42 -9.66
C LYS A 42 3.79 -15.88 -9.12
N THR A 43 4.58 -16.60 -9.92
CA THR A 43 5.91 -17.06 -9.48
C THR A 43 6.85 -15.89 -9.22
N VAL A 44 6.91 -14.92 -10.15
CA VAL A 44 7.81 -13.77 -10.03
C VAL A 44 7.42 -12.89 -8.83
N SER A 45 6.13 -12.63 -8.62
CA SER A 45 5.68 -11.88 -7.44
C SER A 45 6.03 -12.60 -6.14
N GLU A 46 5.81 -13.91 -6.06
CA GLU A 46 6.17 -14.70 -4.87
C GLU A 46 7.67 -14.60 -4.57
N ASP A 47 8.51 -14.72 -5.59
CA ASP A 47 9.96 -14.64 -5.42
C ASP A 47 10.43 -13.23 -5.02
N LEU A 48 9.80 -12.18 -5.55
CA LEU A 48 10.08 -10.79 -5.14
C LEU A 48 9.69 -10.56 -3.66
N PHE A 49 8.53 -11.04 -3.23
CA PHE A 49 8.11 -10.86 -1.83
C PHE A 49 8.96 -11.68 -0.86
N LYS A 50 9.46 -12.86 -1.26
CA LYS A 50 10.42 -13.62 -0.43
C LYS A 50 11.69 -12.83 -0.14
N GLN A 51 12.13 -11.95 -1.04
CA GLN A 51 13.31 -11.09 -0.83
C GLN A 51 13.09 -10.02 0.25
N LEU A 52 11.84 -9.66 0.53
CA LEU A 52 11.50 -8.67 1.56
C LEU A 52 11.36 -9.29 2.96
N ILE A 53 11.43 -10.62 3.10
CA ILE A 53 11.37 -11.29 4.40
C ILE A 53 12.61 -10.93 5.22
N GLN A 54 12.39 -10.28 6.36
CA GLN A 54 13.44 -9.87 7.28
C GLN A 54 13.69 -10.99 8.29
N ARG A 55 14.96 -11.18 8.67
CA ARG A 55 15.40 -12.20 9.62
C ARG A 55 16.34 -11.61 10.66
N ASP A 56 16.29 -12.10 11.88
CA ASP A 56 17.24 -11.74 12.95
C ASP A 56 18.61 -12.43 12.77
N ALA A 57 19.51 -12.21 13.73
CA ALA A 57 20.88 -12.75 13.69
C ALA A 57 20.90 -14.29 13.76
N GLU A 58 19.86 -14.89 14.34
CA GLU A 58 19.65 -16.33 14.48
C GLU A 58 18.94 -16.94 13.26
N GLY A 59 18.51 -16.12 12.30
CA GLY A 59 17.84 -16.53 11.07
C GLY A 59 16.33 -16.74 11.21
N VAL A 60 15.74 -16.42 12.36
CA VAL A 60 14.29 -16.46 12.60
C VAL A 60 13.65 -15.27 11.88
N VAL A 61 12.44 -15.47 11.35
CA VAL A 61 11.72 -14.41 10.64
C VAL A 61 11.27 -13.33 11.62
N ASP A 62 11.68 -12.09 11.36
CA ASP A 62 11.14 -10.92 12.04
C ASP A 62 9.84 -10.51 11.34
N HIS A 63 8.72 -10.92 11.91
CA HIS A 63 7.40 -10.65 11.35
C HIS A 63 7.08 -9.15 11.28
N TYR A 64 7.53 -8.36 12.26
CA TYR A 64 7.23 -6.93 12.31
C TYR A 64 7.99 -6.20 11.21
N LEU A 65 9.31 -6.40 11.11
CA LEU A 65 10.10 -5.82 10.04
C LEU A 65 9.70 -6.34 8.66
N THR A 66 9.27 -7.60 8.55
CA THR A 66 8.76 -8.16 7.30
C THR A 66 7.47 -7.46 6.85
N VAL A 67 6.52 -7.22 7.75
CA VAL A 67 5.29 -6.46 7.43
C VAL A 67 5.63 -5.05 6.97
N LEU A 68 6.53 -4.35 7.69
CA LEU A 68 6.97 -3.01 7.30
C LEU A 68 7.69 -2.99 5.94
N ALA A 69 8.53 -4.00 5.66
CA ALA A 69 9.20 -4.13 4.37
C ALA A 69 8.20 -4.37 3.24
N PHE A 70 7.20 -5.23 3.45
CA PHE A 70 6.14 -5.49 2.48
C PHE A 70 5.34 -4.23 2.19
N TRP A 71 4.92 -3.51 3.23
CA TRP A 71 4.20 -2.24 3.10
C TRP A 71 5.03 -1.19 2.35
N ARG A 72 6.29 -1.00 2.75
CA ARG A 72 7.14 0.08 2.21
C ARG A 72 7.63 -0.20 0.80
N PHE A 73 8.04 -1.43 0.49
CA PHE A 73 8.75 -1.77 -0.74
C PHE A 73 7.92 -2.62 -1.70
N GLY A 74 6.86 -3.29 -1.23
CA GLY A 74 5.95 -4.08 -2.05
C GLY A 74 5.46 -3.35 -3.30
N PRO A 75 4.93 -2.12 -3.19
CA PRO A 75 4.48 -1.34 -4.34
C PRO A 75 5.58 -0.93 -5.33
N GLU A 76 6.86 -1.10 -4.97
CA GLU A 76 8.01 -0.73 -5.81
C GLU A 76 8.69 -1.93 -6.47
N LEU A 77 8.48 -3.15 -5.95
CA LEU A 77 9.14 -4.38 -6.43
C LEU A 77 8.95 -4.66 -7.93
N GLY A 78 7.77 -4.37 -8.47
CA GLY A 78 7.45 -4.68 -9.86
C GLY A 78 7.93 -3.67 -10.89
N ARG A 79 8.65 -2.60 -10.49
CA ARG A 79 9.03 -1.49 -11.39
C ARG A 79 9.86 -1.96 -12.60
N GLU A 80 10.68 -2.98 -12.41
CA GLU A 80 11.59 -3.51 -13.44
C GLU A 80 11.05 -4.78 -14.11
N LEU A 81 9.83 -5.22 -13.77
CA LEU A 81 9.24 -6.41 -14.36
C LEU A 81 8.80 -6.15 -15.80
N GLU A 82 9.33 -6.96 -16.71
CA GLU A 82 8.93 -6.97 -18.12
C GLU A 82 7.40 -7.24 -18.23
N GLY A 83 6.72 -6.47 -19.07
CA GLY A 83 5.26 -6.56 -19.28
C GLY A 83 4.39 -5.88 -18.22
N ILE A 84 4.92 -5.49 -17.05
CA ILE A 84 4.15 -4.75 -16.03
C ILE A 84 4.75 -3.36 -15.78
N GLY A 85 6.03 -3.31 -15.42
CA GLY A 85 6.75 -2.12 -14.99
C GLY A 85 5.95 -1.25 -14.01
N HIS A 86 5.72 0.01 -14.40
CA HIS A 86 4.98 0.98 -13.60
C HIS A 86 3.52 0.63 -13.34
N LEU A 87 2.90 -0.29 -14.10
CA LEU A 87 1.54 -0.72 -13.82
C LEU A 87 1.42 -1.46 -12.49
N TRP A 88 2.52 -2.02 -11.97
CA TRP A 88 2.55 -2.77 -10.72
C TRP A 88 1.98 -1.96 -9.54
N SER A 89 2.38 -0.70 -9.41
CA SER A 89 1.88 0.19 -8.34
C SER A 89 0.43 0.64 -8.55
N LEU A 90 -0.12 0.42 -9.75
CA LEU A 90 -1.45 0.88 -10.17
C LEU A 90 -2.44 -0.27 -10.38
N LEU A 91 -2.02 -1.54 -10.23
CA LEU A 91 -2.89 -2.69 -10.41
C LEU A 91 -4.10 -2.57 -9.48
N PRO A 92 -5.33 -2.69 -10.01
CA PRO A 92 -6.53 -2.52 -9.21
C PRO A 92 -6.72 -3.74 -8.30
N ALA A 93 -7.28 -3.52 -7.11
CA ALA A 93 -7.64 -4.62 -6.21
C ALA A 93 -8.82 -5.44 -6.77
N ASP A 94 -9.78 -4.76 -7.40
CA ASP A 94 -10.94 -5.36 -8.06
C ASP A 94 -11.05 -4.81 -9.49
N THR A 95 -11.00 -5.69 -10.49
CA THR A 95 -11.08 -5.30 -11.90
C THR A 95 -12.46 -4.78 -12.30
N ARG A 96 -13.51 -5.06 -11.53
CA ARG A 96 -14.89 -4.54 -11.73
C ARG A 96 -15.04 -3.13 -11.18
N THR A 97 -14.24 -2.77 -10.19
CA THR A 97 -14.23 -1.45 -9.53
C THR A 97 -12.78 -0.96 -9.41
N PRO A 98 -12.13 -0.60 -10.53
CA PRO A 98 -10.70 -0.32 -10.56
C PRO A 98 -10.39 1.14 -10.20
N ASP A 99 -10.92 1.59 -9.06
CA ASP A 99 -10.76 2.96 -8.52
C ASP A 99 -9.74 3.06 -7.38
N HIS A 100 -9.26 1.91 -6.90
CA HIS A 100 -8.20 1.80 -5.90
C HIS A 100 -7.23 0.66 -6.23
N THR A 101 -5.99 0.83 -5.79
CA THR A 101 -4.93 -0.15 -6.06
C THR A 101 -5.00 -1.33 -5.08
N ILE A 102 -4.42 -2.46 -5.48
CA ILE A 102 -4.25 -3.61 -4.57
C ILE A 102 -3.49 -3.22 -3.30
N TRP A 103 -2.57 -2.24 -3.38
CA TRP A 103 -1.82 -1.73 -2.24
C TRP A 103 -2.71 -1.03 -1.23
N GLN A 104 -3.59 -0.14 -1.68
CA GLN A 104 -4.58 0.53 -0.82
C GLN A 104 -5.55 -0.47 -0.18
N HIS A 105 -5.93 -1.52 -0.93
CA HIS A 105 -6.76 -2.59 -0.39
C HIS A 105 -6.05 -3.37 0.72
N LEU A 106 -4.78 -3.73 0.51
CA LEU A 106 -3.97 -4.45 1.50
C LEU A 106 -3.75 -3.62 2.77
N ASP A 107 -3.49 -2.32 2.64
CA ASP A 107 -3.37 -1.39 3.77
C ASP A 107 -4.65 -1.41 4.63
N LEU A 108 -5.81 -1.33 3.96
CA LEU A 108 -7.11 -1.30 4.64
C LEU A 108 -7.45 -2.65 5.29
N VAL A 109 -7.23 -3.76 4.58
CA VAL A 109 -7.48 -5.11 5.11
C VAL A 109 -6.56 -5.41 6.29
N SER A 110 -5.28 -5.03 6.22
CA SER A 110 -4.32 -5.19 7.32
C SER A 110 -4.77 -4.41 8.55
N ALA A 111 -5.15 -3.14 8.39
CA ALA A 111 -5.65 -2.30 9.48
C ALA A 111 -6.92 -2.87 10.12
N PHE A 112 -7.89 -3.33 9.32
CA PHE A 112 -9.12 -3.94 9.84
C PHE A 112 -8.87 -5.28 10.51
N ALA A 113 -8.07 -6.16 9.90
CA ALA A 113 -7.76 -7.47 10.47
C ALA A 113 -7.06 -7.32 11.83
N GLY A 114 -6.09 -6.39 11.93
CA GLY A 114 -5.44 -6.06 13.19
C GLY A 114 -6.40 -5.47 14.23
N ALA A 115 -7.30 -4.57 13.82
CA ALA A 115 -8.25 -3.94 14.73
C ALA A 115 -9.43 -4.83 15.16
N LEU A 116 -9.76 -5.86 14.37
CA LEU A 116 -10.78 -6.88 14.66
C LEU A 116 -10.23 -8.07 15.43
N ALA A 117 -8.89 -8.20 15.53
CA ALA A 117 -8.26 -9.24 16.31
C ALA A 117 -8.83 -9.25 17.74
N ASP A 118 -8.94 -10.45 18.32
CA ASP A 118 -9.41 -10.67 19.69
C ASP A 118 -10.82 -10.12 20.00
N GLY A 119 -11.66 -9.96 18.96
CA GLY A 119 -13.06 -9.52 19.10
C GLY A 119 -13.23 -8.03 19.35
N HIS A 120 -12.18 -7.24 19.12
CA HIS A 120 -12.23 -5.79 19.19
C HIS A 120 -13.02 -5.17 18.04
N ARG A 121 -13.41 -3.90 18.20
CA ARG A 121 -14.09 -3.12 17.16
C ARG A 121 -13.12 -2.07 16.60
N PRO A 122 -13.00 -1.96 15.27
CA PRO A 122 -12.22 -0.90 14.64
C PRO A 122 -12.71 0.48 15.07
N ALA A 123 -11.77 1.39 15.30
CA ALA A 123 -12.04 2.79 15.61
C ALA A 123 -11.21 3.68 14.68
N LEU A 124 -11.77 4.83 14.31
CA LEU A 124 -11.05 5.85 13.55
C LEU A 124 -10.42 6.84 14.52
N LEU A 125 -9.09 6.97 14.45
CA LEU A 125 -8.34 7.98 15.19
C LEU A 125 -8.10 9.21 14.30
N THR A 126 -8.47 10.39 14.76
CA THR A 126 -8.14 11.66 14.11
C THR A 126 -7.31 12.51 15.05
N VAL A 127 -6.13 12.91 14.60
CA VAL A 127 -5.21 13.79 15.34
C VAL A 127 -4.95 15.03 14.51
N SER A 128 -4.94 16.19 15.16
CA SER A 128 -4.60 17.47 14.53
C SER A 128 -3.55 18.20 15.35
N LEU A 129 -2.55 18.76 14.68
CA LEU A 129 -1.49 19.58 15.27
C LEU A 129 -1.63 21.00 14.72
N GLY A 130 -1.74 21.99 15.61
CA GLY A 130 -1.88 23.40 15.23
C GLY A 130 -1.71 24.33 16.43
N PRO A 131 -1.66 25.66 16.20
CA PRO A 131 -1.90 26.36 14.93
C PRO A 131 -0.68 26.34 13.97
N VAL A 132 -0.88 25.88 12.73
CA VAL A 132 0.20 25.74 11.72
C VAL A 132 0.64 27.08 11.15
N GLN A 133 -0.32 27.89 10.68
CA GLN A 133 -0.03 29.14 9.98
C GLN A 133 0.60 30.17 10.91
N ASP A 134 0.00 30.40 12.08
CA ASP A 134 0.50 31.38 13.05
C ASP A 134 1.90 31.01 13.57
N PHE A 135 2.18 29.71 13.73
CA PHE A 135 3.49 29.24 14.16
C PHE A 135 4.57 29.49 13.10
N ILE A 136 4.30 29.16 11.84
CA ILE A 136 5.25 29.38 10.75
C ILE A 136 5.45 30.88 10.48
N ALA A 137 4.35 31.66 10.44
CA ALA A 137 4.38 33.08 10.13
C ALA A 137 5.14 33.93 11.18
N ALA A 138 5.40 33.39 12.37
CA ALA A 138 6.21 34.06 13.39
C ALA A 138 7.71 34.14 13.03
N GLY A 139 8.18 33.38 12.02
CA GLY A 139 9.56 33.42 11.54
C GLY A 139 9.93 34.76 10.90
N ARG A 140 11.16 35.24 11.15
CA ARG A 140 11.65 36.54 10.65
C ARG A 140 12.59 36.43 9.46
N SER A 141 12.91 35.19 9.07
CA SER A 141 13.76 34.86 7.94
C SER A 141 13.23 33.61 7.25
N THR A 142 13.62 33.40 5.99
CA THR A 142 13.32 32.15 5.27
C THR A 142 13.84 30.92 6.01
N SER A 143 14.96 31.05 6.72
CA SER A 143 15.49 29.98 7.58
C SER A 143 14.54 29.63 8.72
N ASP A 144 13.93 30.64 9.37
CA ASP A 144 12.96 30.42 10.45
C ASP A 144 11.66 29.79 9.92
N LEU A 145 11.19 30.24 8.75
CA LEU A 145 10.01 29.66 8.09
C LEU A 145 10.22 28.17 7.78
N TRP A 146 11.39 27.85 7.19
CA TRP A 146 11.76 26.46 6.92
C TRP A 146 11.86 25.65 8.21
N ALA A 147 12.58 26.16 9.22
CA ALA A 147 12.74 25.48 10.51
C ALA A 147 11.40 25.24 11.21
N GLY A 148 10.49 26.22 11.16
CA GLY A 148 9.14 26.09 11.71
C GLY A 148 8.32 24.99 11.01
N SER A 149 8.31 24.97 9.68
CA SER A 149 7.62 23.92 8.91
C SER A 149 8.23 22.52 9.14
N HIS A 150 9.55 22.45 9.22
CA HIS A 150 10.28 21.21 9.49
C HIS A 150 10.01 20.70 10.91
N PHE A 151 9.97 21.60 11.90
CA PHE A 151 9.66 21.27 13.28
C PHE A 151 8.24 20.69 13.42
N LEU A 152 7.24 21.32 12.81
CA LEU A 152 5.87 20.80 12.80
C LEU A 152 5.78 19.41 12.15
N SER A 153 6.47 19.22 11.02
CA SER A 153 6.54 17.92 10.35
C SER A 153 7.22 16.86 11.22
N THR A 154 8.26 17.24 11.96
CA THR A 154 8.96 16.37 12.90
C THR A 154 8.05 15.98 14.08
N LEU A 155 7.28 16.91 14.64
CA LEU A 155 6.32 16.60 15.70
C LEU A 155 5.22 15.66 15.22
N ALA A 156 4.70 15.89 14.01
CA ALA A 156 3.74 14.98 13.38
C ALA A 156 4.32 13.57 13.21
N TRP A 157 5.58 13.48 12.77
CA TRP A 157 6.29 12.19 12.69
C TRP A 157 6.44 11.52 14.05
N GLN A 158 6.87 12.24 15.09
CA GLN A 158 7.00 11.65 16.43
C GLN A 158 5.66 11.16 16.98
N ALA A 159 4.57 11.88 16.73
CA ALA A 159 3.23 11.43 17.10
C ALA A 159 2.82 10.16 16.34
N MET A 160 3.08 10.11 15.02
CA MET A 160 2.75 8.96 14.18
C MET A 160 3.61 7.73 14.52
N LYS A 161 4.88 7.94 14.90
CA LYS A 161 5.81 6.86 15.25
C LYS A 161 5.25 5.95 16.33
N VAL A 162 4.55 6.49 17.33
CA VAL A 162 3.90 5.69 18.39
C VAL A 162 2.80 4.77 17.83
N VAL A 163 2.09 5.21 16.80
CA VAL A 163 1.06 4.42 16.12
C VAL A 163 1.71 3.30 15.32
N ILE A 164 2.73 3.62 14.52
CA ILE A 164 3.50 2.66 13.70
C ILE A 164 4.14 1.58 14.59
N GLU A 165 4.83 1.97 15.67
CA GLU A 165 5.48 1.04 16.59
C GLU A 165 4.51 0.05 17.25
N LYS A 166 3.23 0.41 17.34
CA LYS A 166 2.19 -0.43 17.94
C LYS A 166 1.41 -1.26 16.94
N TYR A 167 1.14 -0.74 15.74
CA TYR A 167 0.18 -1.34 14.81
C TYR A 167 0.77 -1.67 13.42
N GLY A 168 1.99 -1.22 13.12
CA GLY A 168 2.58 -1.26 11.77
C GLY A 168 2.35 0.05 11.02
#